data_AF-A0A955EAT7-F1
#
_entry.id   AF-A0A955EAT7-F1
#
_cell.length_a   1.000
_cell.length_b   1.000
_cell.length_c   1.000
_cell.angle_alpha   90.00
_cell.angle_beta   90.00
_cell.angle_gamma   90.00
#
_symmetry.space_group_name_H-M   'P 1'
#
loop_
_entity.id
_entity.type
_entity.pdbx_description
1 polymer ?
#
loop_
_entity_poly.entity_id
_entity_poly.type
_entity_poly.pdbx_seq_one_letter_code
_entity_poly.pdbx_strand_id
1 'polypeptide(L)'
;MGLLQVRQPDDRGSVVPIINMYRRRRTTDLEQVFSRAEYDRIRQFLHQRSSSWPQLATFGIVILTGLGVGVVSSIMDDYSVRTRVVLEGLRAVVVLGGIMAAFRVHAAIDAGRVRRELVYRKRCASCGYSLAELTMEDDGCTVCPECGAAWRLKESGV
;
A
#
# COMPACT_ATOMS: atom_id res chain seq x y z
N MET A 1 19.42 -8.02 -11.16
CA MET A 1 18.01 -7.60 -11.22
C MET A 1 17.74 -6.53 -10.16
N GLY A 2 17.87 -5.25 -10.54
CA GLY A 2 17.55 -4.10 -9.70
C GLY A 2 16.04 -3.97 -9.59
N LEU A 3 15.49 -4.41 -8.47
CA LEU A 3 14.05 -4.44 -8.26
C LEU A 3 13.52 -3.02 -8.13
N LEU A 4 12.41 -2.75 -8.82
CA LEU A 4 11.66 -1.49 -8.83
C LEU A 4 11.44 -0.99 -7.39
N GLN A 5 12.32 -0.12 -6.92
CA GLN A 5 12.06 0.67 -5.72
C GLN A 5 11.01 1.69 -6.10
N VAL A 6 9.97 1.82 -5.27
CA VAL A 6 9.00 2.89 -5.44
C VAL A 6 9.77 4.20 -5.23
N ARG A 7 9.84 5.01 -6.28
CA ARG A 7 10.50 6.32 -6.24
C ARG A 7 9.43 7.38 -6.08
N GLN A 8 9.66 8.33 -5.19
CA GLN A 8 8.79 9.49 -5.01
C GLN A 8 9.63 10.76 -4.95
N PRO A 9 9.08 11.89 -5.42
CA PRO A 9 9.71 13.18 -5.20
C PRO A 9 9.75 13.49 -3.69
N ASP A 10 10.91 13.97 -3.25
CA ASP A 10 11.08 14.62 -1.96
C ASP A 10 10.52 16.05 -1.99
N ASP A 11 10.68 16.82 -0.91
CA ASP A 11 10.09 18.17 -0.83
C ASP A 11 10.86 19.24 -1.61
N ARG A 12 12.06 18.90 -2.13
CA ARG A 12 12.82 19.70 -3.11
C ARG A 12 12.58 19.24 -4.55
N GLY A 13 11.74 18.24 -4.77
CA GLY A 13 11.44 17.68 -6.09
C GLY A 13 12.43 16.62 -6.58
N SER A 14 13.44 16.26 -5.77
CA SER A 14 14.38 15.19 -6.11
C SER A 14 13.70 13.83 -5.99
N VAL A 15 13.84 12.99 -7.01
CA VAL A 15 13.22 11.66 -7.03
C VAL A 15 14.08 10.67 -6.26
N VAL A 16 13.63 10.30 -5.06
CA VAL A 16 14.35 9.41 -4.14
C VAL A 16 13.59 8.09 -3.96
N PRO A 17 14.29 6.95 -3.72
CA PRO A 17 13.62 5.72 -3.37
C PRO A 17 12.94 5.87 -2.00
N ILE A 18 11.74 5.31 -1.84
CA ILE A 18 11.06 5.22 -0.55
C ILE A 18 11.31 3.84 0.05
N ILE A 19 11.57 3.81 1.35
CA ILE A 19 11.79 2.56 2.08
C ILE A 19 10.53 1.68 1.98
N ASN A 20 10.70 0.46 1.48
CA ASN A 20 9.57 -0.45 1.31
C ASN A 20 9.42 -1.32 2.56
N MET A 21 8.52 -0.91 3.48
CA MET A 21 8.25 -1.64 4.72
C MET A 21 7.56 -2.99 4.52
N TYR A 22 6.88 -3.20 3.38
CA TYR A 22 6.18 -4.45 3.07
C TYR A 22 7.09 -5.51 2.49
N ARG A 23 8.24 -5.10 1.95
CA ARG A 23 9.19 -6.03 1.42
C ARG A 23 9.98 -6.63 2.57
N ARG A 24 9.66 -7.89 2.87
CA ARG A 24 10.41 -8.80 3.75
C ARG A 24 11.80 -9.13 3.19
N ARG A 25 12.58 -8.13 2.76
CA ARG A 25 14.05 -8.27 2.64
C ARG A 25 14.57 -8.47 4.06
N ARG A 26 15.68 -9.22 4.18
CA ARG A 26 16.26 -9.67 5.46
C ARG A 26 16.12 -8.59 6.52
N THR A 27 15.42 -8.93 7.59
CA THR A 27 15.11 -8.06 8.74
C THR A 27 16.33 -7.32 9.27
N THR A 28 17.53 -7.86 9.06
CA THR A 28 18.80 -7.29 9.53
C THR A 28 19.03 -5.82 9.16
N ASP A 29 18.70 -5.36 7.96
CA ASP A 29 18.97 -3.96 7.58
C ASP A 29 17.97 -2.98 8.21
N LEU A 30 16.71 -3.39 8.36
CA LEU A 30 15.67 -2.55 8.98
C LEU A 30 15.77 -2.56 10.52
N GLU A 31 16.17 -3.69 11.11
CA GLU A 31 16.39 -3.82 12.56
C GLU A 31 17.56 -2.95 13.05
N GLN A 32 18.52 -2.61 12.18
CA GLN A 32 19.59 -1.66 12.50
C GLN A 32 19.09 -0.21 12.59
N VAL A 33 18.08 0.14 11.79
CA VAL A 33 17.58 1.53 11.69
C VAL A 33 16.40 1.78 12.63
N PHE A 34 15.54 0.79 12.82
CA PHE A 34 14.33 0.89 13.64
C PHE A 34 14.38 -0.10 14.81
N SER A 35 14.02 0.39 16.00
CA SER A 35 13.67 -0.53 17.09
C SER A 35 12.44 -1.37 16.67
N ARG A 36 12.39 -2.64 17.09
CA ARG A 36 11.24 -3.52 16.79
C ARG A 36 9.90 -2.88 17.20
N ALA A 37 9.87 -2.25 18.37
CA ALA A 37 8.69 -1.54 18.86
C ALA A 37 8.27 -0.36 17.96
N GLU A 38 9.22 0.38 17.39
CA GLU A 38 8.93 1.46 16.44
C GLU A 38 8.43 0.92 15.09
N TYR A 39 9.07 -0.13 14.58
CA TYR A 39 8.64 -0.80 13.35
C TYR A 39 7.20 -1.32 13.47
N ASP A 40 6.87 -2.01 14.57
CA ASP A 40 5.53 -2.56 14.80
C ASP A 40 4.48 -1.45 14.92
N ARG A 41 4.82 -0.31 15.54
CA ARG A 41 3.92 0.86 15.61
C ARG A 41 3.63 1.45 14.23
N ILE A 42 4.66 1.64 13.41
CA ILE A 42 4.49 2.16 12.04
C ILE A 42 3.65 1.17 11.22
N ARG A 43 3.96 -0.13 11.33
CA ARG A 43 3.23 -1.19 10.63
C ARG A 43 1.76 -1.26 11.05
N GLN A 44 1.46 -1.19 12.35
CA GLN A 44 0.09 -1.17 12.85
C GLN A 44 -0.67 0.05 12.32
N PHE A 45 -0.06 1.23 12.32
CA PHE A 45 -0.66 2.45 11.77
C PHE A 45 -0.99 2.30 10.28
N LEU A 46 -0.05 1.76 9.50
CA LEU A 46 -0.26 1.52 8.06
C LEU A 46 -1.39 0.51 7.80
N HIS A 47 -1.57 -0.50 8.67
CA HIS A 47 -2.68 -1.46 8.58
C HIS A 47 -4.03 -0.88 9.02
N GLN A 48 -4.07 -0.09 10.09
CA GLN A 48 -5.32 0.36 10.71
C GLN A 48 -6.14 1.31 9.81
N ARG A 49 -5.50 1.97 8.83
CA ARG A 49 -6.14 2.93 7.93
C ARG A 49 -6.25 2.46 6.47
N SER A 50 -5.89 1.21 6.16
CA SER A 50 -6.32 0.60 4.89
C SER A 50 -7.81 0.29 5.05
N SER A 51 -8.67 1.20 4.57
CA SER A 51 -10.11 1.11 4.79
C SER A 51 -10.63 -0.27 4.33
N SER A 52 -11.52 -0.87 5.12
CA SER A 52 -12.23 -2.10 4.78
C SER A 52 -13.31 -1.89 3.71
N TRP A 53 -13.56 -0.64 3.31
CA TRP A 53 -14.51 -0.25 2.27
C TRP A 53 -14.38 -1.00 0.93
N PRO A 54 -13.18 -1.25 0.37
CA PRO A 54 -13.05 -2.05 -0.84
C PRO A 54 -13.41 -3.52 -0.61
N GLN A 55 -13.36 -4.05 0.61
CA GLN A 55 -13.77 -5.43 0.90
C GLN A 55 -15.29 -5.58 0.80
N LEU A 56 -16.06 -4.66 1.41
CA LEU A 56 -17.52 -4.68 1.34
C LEU A 56 -18.03 -4.52 -0.09
N ALA A 57 -17.46 -3.60 -0.87
CA ALA A 57 -17.79 -3.45 -2.29
C ALA A 57 -17.47 -4.72 -3.11
N THR A 58 -16.35 -5.40 -2.79
CA THR A 58 -15.99 -6.67 -3.46
C THR A 58 -17.02 -7.76 -3.17
N PHE A 59 -17.40 -7.94 -1.89
CA PHE A 59 -18.42 -8.92 -1.51
C PHE A 59 -19.75 -8.62 -2.22
N GLY A 60 -20.14 -7.35 -2.31
CA GLY A 60 -21.33 -6.93 -3.06
C GLY A 60 -21.30 -7.36 -4.52
N ILE A 61 -20.21 -7.11 -5.26
CA ILE A 61 -20.10 -7.46 -6.70
C ILE A 61 -20.17 -8.98 -6.91
N VAL A 62 -19.47 -9.76 -6.08
CA VAL A 62 -19.46 -11.23 -6.18
C VAL A 62 -20.86 -11.79 -5.92
N ILE A 63 -21.54 -11.29 -4.88
CA ILE A 63 -22.91 -11.70 -4.55
C ILE A 63 -23.86 -11.35 -5.69
N LEU A 64 -23.83 -10.12 -6.21
CA LEU A 64 -24.69 -9.68 -7.31
C LEU A 64 -24.46 -10.49 -8.59
N THR A 65 -23.20 -10.82 -8.89
CA THR A 65 -22.85 -11.64 -10.06
C THR A 65 -23.38 -13.07 -9.90
N GLY A 66 -23.19 -13.68 -8.72
CA GLY A 66 -23.70 -15.02 -8.42
C GLY A 66 -25.24 -15.10 -8.49
N LEU A 67 -25.92 -14.08 -7.93
CA LEU A 67 -27.39 -13.98 -8.00
C LEU A 67 -27.88 -13.83 -9.44
N GLY A 68 -27.24 -12.98 -10.25
CA GLY A 68 -27.59 -12.80 -11.66
C GLY A 68 -27.47 -14.12 -12.46
N VAL A 69 -26.38 -14.86 -12.26
CA VAL A 69 -26.18 -16.18 -12.88
C VAL A 69 -27.26 -17.17 -12.45
N GLY A 70 -27.62 -17.18 -11.16
CA GLY A 70 -28.69 -18.04 -10.63
C GLY A 70 -30.06 -17.75 -11.24
N VAL A 71 -30.43 -16.47 -11.35
CA VAL A 71 -31.71 -16.05 -11.95
C VAL A 71 -31.78 -16.44 -13.42
N VAL A 72 -30.76 -16.12 -14.21
CA VAL A 72 -30.72 -16.49 -15.65
C VAL A 72 -30.79 -18.01 -15.81
N SER A 73 -30.05 -18.77 -15.00
CA SER A 73 -30.07 -20.24 -14.99
C SER A 73 -31.46 -20.81 -14.70
N SER A 74 -32.24 -20.18 -13.80
CA SER A 74 -33.59 -20.65 -13.44
C SER A 74 -34.64 -20.47 -14.55
N ILE A 75 -34.42 -19.53 -15.47
CA ILE A 75 -35.37 -19.20 -16.55
C ILE A 75 -35.16 -20.10 -17.79
N MET A 76 -33.99 -20.75 -17.92
CA MET A 76 -33.64 -21.54 -19.10
C MET A 76 -33.88 -23.04 -18.88
N ASP A 77 -34.70 -23.65 -19.74
CA ASP A 77 -35.02 -25.10 -19.72
C ASP A 77 -33.95 -25.96 -20.42
N ASP A 78 -33.10 -25.37 -21.26
CA ASP A 78 -32.03 -26.08 -21.95
C ASP A 78 -30.82 -26.28 -21.03
N TYR A 79 -30.56 -27.54 -20.66
CA TYR A 79 -29.45 -27.95 -19.81
C TYR A 79 -28.07 -27.57 -20.39
N SER A 80 -27.92 -27.58 -21.71
CA SER A 80 -26.65 -27.24 -22.37
C SER A 80 -26.33 -25.75 -22.27
N VAL A 81 -27.35 -24.89 -22.28
CA VAL A 81 -27.18 -23.45 -22.11
C VAL A 81 -26.96 -23.10 -20.65
N ARG A 82 -27.69 -23.76 -19.74
CA ARG A 82 -27.51 -23.60 -18.29
C ARG A 82 -26.07 -23.87 -17.85
N THR A 83 -25.48 -24.98 -18.28
CA THR A 83 -24.10 -25.34 -17.92
C THR A 83 -23.07 -24.33 -18.44
N ARG A 84 -23.24 -23.80 -19.66
CA ARG A 84 -22.38 -22.73 -20.20
C ARG A 84 -22.48 -21.43 -19.39
N VAL A 85 -23.70 -21.00 -19.05
CA VAL A 85 -23.92 -19.77 -18.26
C VAL A 85 -23.25 -19.86 -16.89
N VAL A 86 -23.36 -21.02 -16.22
CA VAL A 86 -22.71 -21.23 -14.91
C VAL A 86 -21.19 -21.20 -15.01
N LEU A 87 -20.60 -21.86 -16.02
CA LEU A 87 -19.15 -21.88 -16.22
C LEU A 87 -18.57 -20.49 -16.51
N GLU A 88 -19.24 -19.70 -17.35
CA GLU A 88 -18.80 -18.33 -17.65
C GLU A 88 -18.98 -17.40 -16.44
N GLY A 89 -20.04 -17.57 -15.67
CA GLY A 89 -20.22 -16.88 -14.39
C GLY A 89 -19.07 -17.16 -13.40
N LEU A 90 -18.68 -18.43 -13.27
CA LEU A 90 -17.58 -18.84 -12.41
C LEU A 90 -16.23 -18.24 -12.87
N ARG A 91 -15.96 -18.27 -14.18
CA ARG A 91 -14.76 -17.65 -14.77
C ARG A 91 -14.69 -16.15 -14.45
N ALA A 92 -15.80 -15.44 -14.62
CA ALA A 92 -15.86 -14.01 -14.31
C ALA A 92 -15.54 -13.73 -12.84
N VAL A 93 -16.10 -14.52 -11.90
CA VAL A 93 -15.81 -14.37 -10.46
C VAL A 93 -14.34 -14.60 -10.15
N VAL A 94 -13.71 -15.62 -10.72
CA VAL A 94 -12.28 -15.91 -10.51
C VAL A 94 -11.40 -14.78 -11.05
N VAL A 95 -11.69 -14.29 -12.26
CA VAL A 95 -10.93 -13.19 -12.88
C VAL A 95 -11.07 -11.91 -12.06
N LEU A 96 -12.29 -11.53 -11.69
CA LEU A 96 -12.54 -10.35 -10.85
C LEU A 96 -11.87 -10.48 -9.49
N GLY A 97 -11.95 -11.66 -8.85
CA GLY A 97 -11.26 -11.94 -7.60
C GLY A 97 -9.75 -11.79 -7.71
N GLY A 98 -9.14 -12.30 -8.81
CA GLY A 98 -7.71 -12.18 -9.08
C GLY A 98 -7.25 -10.75 -9.33
N ILE A 99 -7.96 -10.01 -10.18
CA ILE A 99 -7.70 -8.58 -10.45
C ILE A 99 -7.74 -7.79 -9.14
N MET A 100 -8.76 -8.03 -8.30
CA MET A 100 -8.90 -7.35 -7.02
C MET A 100 -7.81 -7.71 -6.02
N ALA A 101 -7.39 -8.98 -5.96
CA ALA A 101 -6.24 -9.39 -5.15
C ALA A 101 -4.96 -8.67 -5.59
N ALA A 102 -4.73 -8.52 -6.90
CA ALA A 102 -3.62 -7.74 -7.43
C ALA A 102 -3.71 -6.27 -7.04
N PHE A 103 -4.89 -5.65 -7.17
CA PHE A 103 -5.11 -4.27 -6.72
C PHE A 103 -4.90 -4.11 -5.21
N ARG A 104 -5.24 -5.10 -4.38
CA ARG A 104 -4.96 -5.06 -2.93
C ARG A 104 -3.47 -5.07 -2.64
N VAL A 105 -2.71 -5.93 -3.32
CA VAL A 105 -1.25 -5.97 -3.18
C VAL A 105 -0.61 -4.66 -3.63
N HIS A 106 -1.16 -4.02 -4.68
CA HIS A 106 -0.67 -2.75 -5.17
C HIS A 106 -1.06 -1.57 -4.26
N ALA A 107 -2.31 -1.52 -3.81
CA ALA A 107 -2.84 -0.47 -2.92
C ALA A 107 -2.28 -0.57 -1.50
N ALA A 108 -1.84 -1.76 -1.05
CA ALA A 108 -1.14 -1.91 0.21
C ALA A 108 0.20 -1.16 0.24
N ILE A 109 0.75 -0.75 -0.91
CA ILE A 109 2.02 -0.02 -1.01
C ILE A 109 1.76 1.42 -1.45
N ASP A 110 0.91 2.14 -0.71
CA ASP A 110 0.83 3.60 -0.86
C ASP A 110 2.11 4.21 -0.26
N ALA A 111 3.15 4.31 -1.08
CA ALA A 111 4.43 4.91 -0.68
C ALA A 111 4.27 6.34 -0.15
N GLY A 112 3.22 7.05 -0.56
CA GLY A 112 2.91 8.37 -0.04
C GLY A 112 2.48 8.33 1.43
N ARG A 113 1.77 7.29 1.87
CA ARG A 113 1.44 7.09 3.29
C ARG A 113 2.68 6.74 4.10
N VAL A 114 3.50 5.81 3.61
CA VAL A 114 4.75 5.42 4.28
C VAL A 114 5.65 6.64 4.44
N ARG A 115 5.79 7.44 3.37
CA ARG A 115 6.51 8.72 3.42
C ARG A 115 5.95 9.64 4.49
N ARG A 116 4.64 9.93 4.47
CA ARG A 116 4.01 10.86 5.44
C ARG A 116 4.20 10.40 6.88
N GLU A 117 4.03 9.11 7.16
CA GLU A 117 4.15 8.58 8.52
C GLU A 117 5.59 8.59 9.02
N LEU A 118 6.56 8.28 8.16
CA LEU A 118 7.99 8.35 8.52
C LEU A 118 8.41 9.80 8.79
N VAL A 119 8.06 10.72 7.89
CA VAL A 119 8.37 12.16 8.06
C VAL A 119 7.68 12.72 9.30
N TYR A 120 6.44 12.33 9.58
CA TYR A 120 5.72 12.72 10.81
C TYR A 120 6.46 12.26 12.07
N ARG A 121 7.09 11.08 12.04
CA ARG A 121 7.93 10.55 13.12
C ARG A 121 9.37 11.08 13.10
N LYS A 122 9.65 12.12 12.29
CA LYS A 122 10.98 12.70 12.09
C LYS A 122 11.99 11.63 11.65
N ARG A 123 11.59 10.76 10.72
CA ARG A 123 12.45 9.74 10.08
C ARG A 123 12.51 10.01 8.58
N CYS A 124 13.68 9.79 7.98
CA CYS A 124 13.84 9.88 6.53
C CYS A 124 13.00 8.80 5.84
N ALA A 125 12.12 9.20 4.91
CA ALA A 125 11.29 8.25 4.18
C ALA A 125 12.08 7.36 3.19
N SER A 126 13.31 7.75 2.86
CA SER A 126 14.19 7.02 1.93
C SER A 126 15.02 5.95 2.63
N CYS A 127 15.80 6.33 3.65
CA CYS A 127 16.73 5.42 4.34
C CYS A 127 16.34 5.08 5.79
N GLY A 128 15.39 5.80 6.39
CA GLY A 128 14.96 5.61 7.79
C GLY A 128 15.82 6.32 8.85
N TYR A 129 16.87 7.06 8.47
CA TYR A 129 17.68 7.85 9.41
C TYR A 129 16.84 8.84 10.25
N SER A 130 17.25 9.06 11.50
CA SER A 130 16.57 10.01 12.40
C SER A 130 16.81 11.46 11.97
N LEU A 131 15.75 12.20 11.71
CA LEU A 131 15.78 13.63 11.39
C LEU A 131 15.48 14.50 12.62
N ALA A 132 15.26 13.90 13.80
CA ALA A 132 14.74 14.60 14.96
C ALA A 132 15.68 15.68 15.52
N GLU A 133 16.98 15.50 15.36
CA GLU A 133 18.04 16.38 15.90
C GLU A 133 18.70 17.25 14.84
N LEU A 134 18.23 17.16 13.59
CA LEU A 134 18.80 17.92 12.48
C LEU A 134 18.13 19.31 12.38
N THR A 135 18.95 20.32 12.11
CA THR A 135 18.47 21.68 11.85
C THR A 135 17.77 21.75 10.48
N MET A 136 16.69 22.52 10.40
CA MET A 136 16.06 22.84 9.12
C MET A 136 16.94 23.85 8.35
N GLU A 137 17.07 23.66 7.04
CA GLU A 137 17.69 24.64 6.15
C GLU A 137 16.73 25.82 5.86
N ASP A 138 17.24 26.87 5.22
CA ASP A 138 16.50 28.12 4.96
C ASP A 138 15.20 27.94 4.14
N ASP A 139 15.07 26.83 3.41
CA ASP A 139 13.87 26.49 2.64
C ASP A 139 12.79 25.75 3.46
N GLY A 140 13.05 25.50 4.75
CA GLY A 140 12.20 24.78 5.67
C GLY A 140 12.24 23.25 5.48
N CYS A 141 13.23 22.73 4.77
CA CYS A 141 13.46 21.29 4.65
C CYS A 141 14.58 20.84 5.60
N THR A 142 14.47 19.61 6.09
CA THR A 142 15.57 18.91 6.76
C THR A 142 16.18 17.93 5.77
N VAL A 143 17.48 18.09 5.49
CA VAL A 143 18.23 17.20 4.58
C VAL A 143 18.78 16.02 5.36
N CYS A 144 18.53 14.82 4.85
CA CYS A 144 19.07 13.60 5.44
C CYS A 144 20.57 13.46 5.11
N PRO A 145 21.48 13.37 6.11
CA PRO A 145 22.92 13.27 5.86
C PRO A 145 23.33 11.96 5.19
N GLU A 146 22.53 10.89 5.33
CA GLU A 146 22.85 9.57 4.78
C GLU A 146 22.54 9.43 3.29
N CYS A 147 21.46 10.07 2.81
CA CYS A 147 20.96 9.85 1.45
C CYS A 147 20.69 11.13 0.65
N GLY A 148 20.81 12.30 1.27
CA GLY A 148 20.56 13.61 0.65
C GLY A 148 19.09 13.96 0.41
N ALA A 149 18.14 13.08 0.75
CA ALA A 149 16.71 13.38 0.60
C ALA A 149 16.27 14.52 1.54
N ALA A 150 15.45 15.44 1.03
CA ALA A 150 14.97 16.61 1.78
C ALA A 150 13.48 16.50 2.13
N TRP A 151 13.14 16.68 3.40
CA TRP A 151 11.76 16.56 3.89
C TRP A 151 11.35 17.77 4.73
N ARG A 152 10.13 18.27 4.51
CA ARG A 152 9.50 19.28 5.37
C ARG A 152 8.94 18.58 6.61
N LEU A 153 9.61 18.75 7.74
CA LEU A 153 9.10 18.26 9.02
C LEU A 153 7.95 19.17 9.45
N LYS A 154 6.82 18.60 9.85
CA LYS A 154 5.84 19.39 10.59
C LYS A 154 6.43 19.66 11.97
N GLU A 155 6.54 20.92 12.35
CA GLU A 155 6.70 21.27 13.76
C GLU A 155 5.58 20.56 14.51
N SER A 156 5.95 19.62 15.37
CA SER A 156 5.02 19.03 16.30
C SER A 156 4.60 20.16 17.22
N GLY A 157 3.53 20.87 16.85
CA GLY A 157 2.88 21.84 17.72
C GLY A 157 2.51 21.10 18.99
N VAL A 158 3.32 21.32 20.03
CA VAL A 158 3.05 20.89 21.40
C VAL A 158 1.98 21.82 21.95
#